data_AF-A0A5K1GV81-F1
#
_entry.id   AF-A0A5K1GV81-F1
#
_cell.length_a   1.000
_cell.length_b   1.000
_cell.length_c   1.000
_cell.angle_alpha   90.00
_cell.angle_beta   90.00
_cell.angle_gamma   90.00
#
_symmetry.space_group_name_H-M   'P 1'
#
loop_
_entity.id
_entity.type
_entity.pdbx_description
1 polymer ?
#
loop_
_entity_poly.entity_id
_entity_poly.type
_entity_poly.pdbx_seq_one_letter_code
_entity_poly.pdbx_strand_id
1 'polypeptide(L)' 'MEHAPEKKFPVSSKDYKLYEEVGEGVSATVYRALCVPLNEIVAIKVLDLEKCNNDL' A
#
# COMPACT_ATOMS: atom_id res chain seq x y z
N MET A 1 -29.79 -1.21 11.21
CA MET A 1 -28.46 -0.58 11.13
C MET A 1 -28.06 -0.65 9.68
N GLU A 2 -28.04 0.47 8.97
CA GLU A 2 -27.60 0.49 7.57
C GLU A 2 -26.09 0.27 7.55
N HIS A 3 -25.64 -0.81 6.90
CA HIS A 3 -24.21 -1.03 6.68
C HIS A 3 -23.73 0.05 5.71
N ALA A 4 -22.77 0.87 6.12
CA ALA A 4 -22.07 1.74 5.19
C ALA A 4 -21.47 0.87 4.07
N PRO A 5 -21.58 1.28 2.79
CA PRO A 5 -21.03 0.50 1.68
C PRO A 5 -19.53 0.27 1.90
N GLU A 6 -19.08 -0.97 1.75
CA GLU A 6 -17.66 -1.32 1.87
C GLU A 6 -16.83 -0.48 0.88
N LYS A 7 -15.85 0.24 1.43
CA LYS A 7 -14.93 1.04 0.63
C LYS A 7 -14.05 0.11 -0.18
N LYS A 8 -14.13 0.21 -1.51
CA LYS A 8 -13.33 -0.58 -2.44
C LYS A 8 -12.07 0.18 -2.85
N PHE A 9 -10.92 -0.36 -2.50
CA PHE A 9 -9.63 0.16 -2.94
C PHE A 9 -9.29 -0.35 -4.35
N PRO A 10 -8.78 0.51 -5.25
CA PRO A 10 -8.38 0.09 -6.59
C PRO A 10 -7.19 -0.87 -6.54
N VAL A 11 -7.06 -1.74 -7.55
CA VAL A 11 -5.97 -2.73 -7.65
C VAL A 11 -4.87 -2.32 -8.63
N SER A 12 -5.08 -1.24 -9.39
CA SER A 12 -4.11 -0.72 -10.34
C SER A 12 -3.14 0.22 -9.63
N SER A 13 -1.83 0.05 -9.87
CA SER A 13 -0.79 0.93 -9.31
C SER A 13 -0.92 2.38 -9.78
N LYS A 14 -1.50 2.62 -10.97
CA LYS A 14 -1.73 3.96 -11.51
C LYS A 14 -2.70 4.79 -10.68
N ASP A 15 -3.54 4.14 -9.87
CA ASP A 15 -4.51 4.79 -9.01
C ASP A 15 -3.89 5.24 -7.67
N TYR A 16 -2.59 5.01 -7.48
CA TYR A 16 -1.84 5.41 -6.30
C TYR A 16 -0.65 6.27 -6.66
N LYS A 17 -0.48 7.38 -5.93
CA LYS A 17 0.73 8.20 -5.99
C LYS A 17 1.57 7.94 -4.73
N LEU A 18 2.72 7.30 -4.91
CA LEU A 18 3.70 7.12 -3.84
C LEU A 18 4.32 8.47 -3.44
N TYR A 19 4.55 8.63 -2.15
CA TYR A 19 5.29 9.73 -1.56
C TYR A 19 6.56 9.21 -0.88
N GLU A 20 6.93 9.76 0.28
CA GLU A 20 8.09 9.32 1.03
C GLU A 20 7.94 7.91 1.59
N GLU A 21 9.09 7.25 1.73
CA GLU A 21 9.23 6.08 2.57
C GLU A 21 8.94 6.45 4.03
N VAL A 22 8.16 5.62 4.70
CA VAL A 22 7.84 5.77 6.13
C VAL A 22 8.49 4.71 7.01
N GLY A 23 9.04 3.65 6.42
CA GLY A 23 9.85 2.68 7.13
C GLY A 23 10.31 1.51 6.27
N GLU A 24 11.43 0.92 6.67
CA GLU A 24 12.03 -0.27 6.08
C GLU A 24 11.98 -1.44 7.09
N GLY A 25 11.55 -2.60 6.63
CA GLY A 25 11.68 -3.87 7.33
C GLY A 25 12.57 -4.84 6.54
N VAL A 26 12.82 -6.03 7.09
CA VAL A 26 13.74 -7.03 6.52
C VAL A 26 13.46 -7.32 5.05
N SER A 27 12.18 -7.46 4.69
CA SER A 27 11.74 -7.89 3.36
C SER A 27 10.75 -6.92 2.69
N ALA A 28 10.57 -5.72 3.25
CA ALA A 28 9.55 -4.79 2.76
C ALA A 28 9.89 -3.34 3.06
N THR A 29 9.46 -2.46 2.15
CA THR A 29 9.48 -1.01 2.37
C THR A 29 8.05 -0.48 2.40
N VAL A 30 7.75 0.37 3.36
CA VAL A 30 6.43 1.00 3.50
C VAL A 30 6.52 2.45 3.04
N TYR A 31 5.60 2.84 2.17
CA TYR A 31 5.50 4.20 1.65
C TYR A 31 4.19 4.84 2.09
N ARG A 32 4.23 6.15 2.36
CA ARG A 32 3.02 6.97 2.35
C ARG A 32 2.56 7.13 0.90
N ALA A 33 1.27 7.04 0.66
CA ALA A 33 0.71 7.20 -0.69
C ALA A 33 -0.65 7.89 -0.66
N LEU A 34 -1.05 8.47 -1.80
CA LEU A 34 -2.41 8.94 -2.04
C LEU A 34 -3.14 7.93 -2.93
N CYS A 35 -4.25 7.39 -2.47
CA CYS A 35 -5.23 6.72 -3.32
C CYS A 35 -6.02 7.78 -4.08
N VAL A 36 -5.77 7.92 -5.38
CA VAL A 36 -6.28 9.02 -6.20
C VAL A 36 -7.82 8.97 -6.32
N PRO A 37 -8.46 7.83 -6.65
CA PRO A 37 -9.92 7.78 -6.80
C PRO A 37 -10.67 8.05 -5.49
N LEU A 38 -10.06 7.73 -4.35
CA LEU A 38 -10.66 7.89 -3.02
C LEU A 38 -10.21 9.17 -2.31
N ASN A 39 -9.26 9.90 -2.89
CA ASN A 39 -8.58 11.05 -2.32
C ASN A 39 -8.17 10.83 -0.84
N GLU A 40 -7.55 9.68 -0.56
CA GLU A 40 -7.22 9.24 0.79
C GLU A 40 -5.74 8.89 0.93
N ILE A 41 -5.13 9.32 2.04
CA ILE A 41 -3.76 8.94 2.38
C ILE A 41 -3.74 7.54 2.96
N VAL A 42 -2.93 6.67 2.37
CA VAL A 42 -2.78 5.26 2.73
C VAL A 42 -1.30 4.90 2.89
N ALA A 43 -1.04 3.74 3.51
CA ALA A 43 0.28 3.12 3.54
C ALA A 43 0.35 1.98 2.52
N ILE A 44 1.36 1.97 1.66
CA ILE A 44 1.63 0.88 0.72
C ILE A 44 2.88 0.14 1.18
N LYS A 45 2.71 -1.13 1.55
CA LYS A 45 3.81 -2.04 1.86
C LYS A 45 4.24 -2.78 0.60
N VAL A 46 5.40 -2.42 0.06
CA VAL A 46 6.02 -3.07 -1.09
C VAL A 46 6.88 -4.22 -0.57
N LEU A 47 6.53 -5.45 -0.95
CA LEU A 47 7.28 -6.64 -0.59
C LEU A 47 8.36 -6.91 -1.64
N ASP A 48 9.59 -7.10 -1.19
CA ASP A 48 10.67 -7.60 -2.03
C ASP A 48 10.63 -9.13 -2.00
N LEU A 49 10.11 -9.71 -3.10
CA LEU A 49 9.91 -11.16 -3.20
C LEU A 49 11.23 -11.95 -3.20
N GLU A 50 12.34 -11.34 -3.63
CA GLU A 50 13.64 -11.99 -3.59
C GLU A 50 14.13 -12.07 -2.14
N LYS A 51 14.00 -10.99 -1.36
CA LYS A 51 14.35 -10.99 0.07
C LYS A 51 13.43 -11.92 0.87
N CYS A 52 12.13 -11.93 0.59
CA CYS A 52 11.18 -12.81 1.27
C CYS A 52 11.53 -14.30 1.11
N ASN A 53 12.12 -14.71 -0.02
CA ASN A 53 12.40 -16.11 -0.29
C ASN A 53 13.70 -16.62 0.36
N ASN A 54 14.50 -15.72 0.96
CA ASN A 54 15.75 -16.06 1.65
C ASN A 54 15.58 -16.19 3.19
N ASP A 55 14.39 -15.91 3.73
CA ASP A 55 14.07 -16.05 5.16
C ASP A 55 13.54 -17.46 5.53
N LEU A 56 13.83 -18.49 4.71
CA LEU A 56 13.46 -19.89 4.94
C LEU A 56 14.68 -20.75 5.33
#